data_AF-A0A7C6X143-F1
#
_entry.id   AF-A0A7C6X143-F1
#
_cell.length_a   1.000
_cell.length_b   1.000
_cell.length_c   1.000
_cell.angle_alpha   90.00
_cell.angle_beta   90.00
_cell.angle_gamma   90.00
#
_symmetry.space_group_name_H-M   'P 1'
#
loop_
_entity.id
_entity.type
_entity.pdbx_description
1 polymer ?
#
loop_
_entity_poly.entity_id
_entity_poly.type
_entity_poly.pdbx_seq_one_letter_code
_entity_poly.pdbx_strand_id
1 'polypeptide(L)'
;IIGPAGTVVLEEGVIIANRHIHLTPEDASFFGVHDNDEVDVRVISQKPTILGRVQIRISPKFVLYMHLDTDDANACAIDESAAVEILKPEVSKCCWE
;
A
#
# COMPACT_ATOMS: atom_id res chain seq x y z
N ILE A 1 11.13 7.40 23.05
CA ILE A 1 10.24 6.29 23.47
C ILE A 1 10.18 6.28 25.00
N ILE A 2 8.98 6.33 25.60
CA ILE A 2 8.79 6.25 27.06
C ILE A 2 7.96 5.01 27.36
N GLY A 3 8.46 4.14 28.23
CA GLY A 3 7.79 2.92 28.67
C GLY A 3 7.75 2.81 30.19
N PRO A 4 7.08 1.78 30.73
CA PRO A 4 6.87 1.63 32.17
C PRO A 4 8.17 1.48 33.00
N ALA A 5 9.28 1.10 32.35
CA ALA A 5 10.58 0.90 33.00
C ALA A 5 11.60 2.03 32.73
N GLY A 6 11.22 3.09 31.98
CA GLY A 6 12.10 4.21 31.69
C GLY A 6 11.97 4.78 30.28
N THR A 7 13.01 5.49 29.85
CA THR A 7 13.01 6.29 28.62
C THR A 7 14.22 5.96 27.75
N VAL A 8 14.00 5.85 26.45
CA VAL A 8 15.03 5.78 25.41
C VAL A 8 14.87 6.96 24.47
N VAL A 9 15.96 7.72 24.28
CA VAL A 9 16.05 8.80 23.29
C VAL A 9 16.71 8.24 22.05
N LEU A 10 16.05 8.42 20.90
CA LEU A 10 16.59 8.06 19.60
C LEU A 10 16.88 9.34 18.83
N GLU A 11 18.04 9.41 18.19
CA GLU A 11 18.39 10.52 17.28
C GLU A 11 17.64 10.40 15.94
N GLU A 12 17.34 9.17 15.53
CA GLU A 12 16.66 8.84 14.28
C GLU A 12 15.81 7.56 14.40
N GLY A 13 14.99 7.27 13.39
CA GLY A 13 14.18 6.05 13.31
C GLY A 13 12.68 6.26 13.16
N VAL A 14 12.21 7.51 13.09
CA VAL A 14 10.81 7.83 12.76
C VAL A 14 10.67 8.00 11.25
N ILE A 15 9.66 7.37 10.67
CA ILE A 15 9.35 7.41 9.24
C ILE A 15 7.87 7.71 9.02
N ILE A 16 7.55 8.24 7.85
CA ILE A 16 6.20 8.16 7.29
C ILE A 16 6.11 6.80 6.59
N ALA A 17 5.07 6.02 6.86
CA ALA A 17 4.94 4.69 6.28
C ALA A 17 4.65 4.82 4.77
N ASN A 18 5.49 4.23 3.93
CA ASN A 18 5.18 4.10 2.51
C ASN A 18 4.08 3.05 2.34
N ARG A 19 2.98 3.39 1.66
CA ARG A 19 1.92 2.42 1.33
C ARG A 19 2.42 1.26 0.47
N HIS A 20 1.97 0.06 0.78
CA HIS A 20 2.42 -1.15 0.11
C HIS A 20 1.40 -2.30 0.20
N ILE A 21 1.51 -3.25 -0.72
CA ILE A 21 0.72 -4.49 -0.73
C ILE A 21 1.65 -5.66 -0.44
N HIS A 22 1.31 -6.43 0.57
CA HIS A 22 1.91 -7.72 0.85
C HIS A 22 1.26 -8.79 -0.01
N LEU A 23 2.07 -9.61 -0.68
CA LEU A 23 1.63 -10.74 -1.51
C LEU A 23 2.43 -12.00 -1.18
N THR A 24 1.79 -13.16 -1.30
CA THR A 24 2.52 -14.42 -1.47
C THR A 24 3.06 -14.52 -2.90
N PRO A 25 4.04 -15.41 -3.19
CA PRO A 25 4.47 -15.67 -4.57
C PRO A 25 3.33 -16.16 -5.49
N GLU A 26 2.34 -16.88 -4.94
CA GLU A 26 1.17 -17.33 -5.68
C GLU A 26 0.25 -16.17 -6.06
N ASP A 27 -0.06 -15.28 -5.10
CA ASP A 27 -0.86 -14.08 -5.36
C ASP A 27 -0.16 -13.17 -6.37
N ALA A 28 1.16 -12.98 -6.24
CA ALA A 28 1.93 -12.17 -7.18
C ALA A 28 1.87 -12.73 -8.61
N SER A 29 1.96 -14.06 -8.76
CA SER A 29 1.76 -14.72 -10.05
C SER A 29 0.34 -14.55 -10.59
N PHE A 30 -0.68 -14.59 -9.72
CA PHE A 30 -2.07 -14.38 -10.11
C PHE A 30 -2.32 -12.94 -10.61
N PHE A 31 -1.78 -11.94 -9.91
CA PHE A 31 -1.89 -10.54 -10.29
C PHE A 31 -0.95 -10.13 -11.44
N GLY A 32 0.09 -10.93 -11.71
CA GLY A 32 1.09 -10.67 -12.74
C GLY A 32 2.03 -9.53 -12.37
N VAL A 33 2.42 -9.43 -11.10
CA VAL A 33 3.31 -8.40 -10.54
C VAL A 33 4.58 -9.03 -9.94
N HIS A 34 5.63 -8.24 -9.82
CA HIS A 34 6.92 -8.63 -9.24
C HIS A 34 7.21 -7.84 -7.97
N ASP A 35 8.21 -8.33 -7.21
CA ASP A 35 8.63 -7.67 -5.98
C ASP A 35 9.22 -6.29 -6.29
N ASN A 36 8.81 -5.28 -5.53
CA ASN A 36 9.12 -3.86 -5.71
C ASN A 36 8.51 -3.19 -6.96
N ASP A 37 7.60 -3.84 -7.68
CA ASP A 37 6.77 -3.13 -8.65
C ASP A 37 5.97 -2.01 -7.95
N GLU A 38 5.74 -0.91 -8.66
CA GLU A 38 4.81 0.14 -8.25
C GLU A 38 3.52 0.00 -9.06
N VAL A 39 2.38 -0.05 -8.38
CA VAL A 39 1.06 -0.15 -9.01
C VAL A 39 0.15 0.98 -8.55
N ASP A 40 -0.87 1.29 -9.35
CA ASP A 40 -1.96 2.14 -8.91
C ASP A 40 -3.06 1.28 -8.32
N VAL A 41 -3.70 1.76 -7.25
CA VAL A 41 -4.74 1.03 -6.54
C VAL A 41 -6.00 1.86 -6.47
N ARG A 42 -7.12 1.31 -6.92
CA ARG A 42 -8.44 1.91 -6.72
C ARG A 42 -9.03 1.45 -5.39
N VAL A 43 -9.39 2.41 -4.55
CA VAL A 43 -10.10 2.16 -3.29
C VAL A 43 -11.61 2.16 -3.53
N ILE A 44 -12.29 1.10 -3.10
CA ILE A 44 -13.75 0.97 -3.19
C ILE A 44 -14.36 1.52 -1.90
N SER A 45 -14.91 2.73 -1.95
CA SER A 45 -15.47 3.39 -0.78
C SER A 45 -16.50 4.47 -1.14
N GLN A 46 -17.05 5.15 -0.12
CA GLN A 46 -17.88 6.34 -0.32
C GLN A 46 -17.11 7.55 -0.85
N LYS A 47 -15.76 7.53 -0.76
CA LYS A 47 -14.86 8.55 -1.27
C LYS A 47 -13.80 7.88 -2.16
N PRO A 48 -14.20 7.37 -3.33
CA PRO A 48 -13.35 6.55 -4.18
C PRO A 48 -12.12 7.36 -4.63
N THR A 49 -10.96 6.74 -4.49
CA THR A 49 -9.66 7.37 -4.75
C THR A 49 -8.75 6.38 -5.46
N ILE A 50 -7.86 6.87 -6.32
CA ILE A 50 -6.75 6.08 -6.85
C ILE A 50 -5.49 6.48 -6.10
N LEU A 51 -4.91 5.52 -5.38
CA LEU A 51 -3.63 5.67 -4.70
C LEU A 51 -2.54 5.23 -5.68
N GLY A 52 -1.76 6.19 -6.17
CA GLY A 52 -0.69 5.92 -7.11
C GLY A 52 0.59 5.44 -6.44
N ARG A 53 1.41 4.71 -7.20
CA ARG A 53 2.76 4.27 -6.81
C ARG A 53 2.81 3.45 -5.52
N VAL A 54 1.87 2.52 -5.36
CA VAL A 54 1.82 1.58 -4.23
C VAL A 54 2.83 0.46 -4.47
N GLN A 55 3.74 0.25 -3.53
CA GLN A 55 4.80 -0.74 -3.66
C GLN A 55 4.27 -2.17 -3.46
N ILE A 56 4.64 -3.10 -4.32
CA ILE A 56 4.43 -4.53 -4.13
C ILE A 56 5.59 -5.13 -3.30
N ARG A 57 5.24 -5.96 -2.32
CA ARG A 57 6.20 -6.70 -1.49
C ARG A 57 5.82 -8.18 -1.44
N ILE A 58 6.71 -9.05 -1.89
CA ILE A 58 6.46 -10.49 -2.03
C ILE A 58 7.25 -11.27 -0.99
N SER A 59 6.57 -12.15 -0.26
CA SER A 59 7.21 -13.10 0.65
C SER A 59 6.29 -14.29 0.91
N PRO A 60 6.81 -15.52 1.04
CA PRO A 60 6.01 -16.67 1.46
C PRO A 60 5.45 -16.55 2.89
N LYS A 61 5.90 -15.55 3.67
CA LYS A 61 5.40 -15.26 5.03
C LYS A 61 4.30 -14.20 5.07
N PHE A 62 3.95 -13.63 3.93
CA PHE A 62 2.94 -12.59 3.83
C PHE A 62 1.55 -13.15 3.62
N VAL A 63 0.57 -12.30 3.88
CA VAL A 63 -0.85 -12.50 3.54
C VAL A 63 -1.23 -11.35 2.62
N LEU A 64 -2.07 -11.64 1.62
CA LEU A 64 -2.63 -10.63 0.71
C LEU A 64 -3.31 -9.52 1.51
N TYR A 65 -2.63 -8.38 1.64
CA TYR A 65 -3.13 -7.24 2.41
C TYR A 65 -2.43 -5.95 2.00
N MET A 66 -3.19 -4.86 1.91
CA MET A 66 -2.67 -3.53 1.65
C MET A 66 -2.49 -2.77 2.96
N HIS A 67 -1.29 -2.26 3.18
CA HIS A 67 -0.96 -1.42 4.32
C HIS A 67 -1.04 0.04 3.94
N LEU A 68 -1.92 0.75 4.63
CA LEU A 68 -2.09 2.19 4.61
C LEU A 68 -1.88 2.75 6.02
N ASP A 69 -1.42 3.99 6.11
CA ASP A 69 -1.53 4.72 7.37
C ASP A 69 -2.94 5.27 7.57
N THR A 70 -3.17 5.85 8.75
CA THR A 70 -4.49 6.38 9.12
C THR A 70 -4.90 7.58 8.25
N ASP A 71 -3.94 8.37 7.75
CA ASP A 71 -4.25 9.54 6.93
C ASP A 71 -4.68 9.13 5.52
N ASP A 72 -4.00 8.15 4.92
CA ASP A 72 -4.41 7.51 3.66
C ASP A 72 -5.83 6.91 3.78
N ALA A 73 -6.10 6.15 4.85
CA ALA A 73 -7.40 5.51 5.07
C ALA A 73 -8.53 6.54 5.26
N ASN A 74 -8.31 7.57 6.07
CA ASN A 74 -9.26 8.66 6.28
C ASN A 74 -9.50 9.45 4.99
N ALA A 75 -8.44 9.70 4.20
CA ALA A 75 -8.55 10.39 2.92
C ALA A 75 -9.46 9.64 1.94
N CYS A 76 -9.48 8.31 2.03
CA CYS A 76 -10.31 7.42 1.21
C CYS A 76 -11.64 7.01 1.88
N ALA A 77 -11.94 7.47 3.10
CA ALA A 77 -13.13 7.09 3.87
C ALA A 77 -13.32 5.57 4.01
N ILE A 78 -12.27 4.86 4.45
CA ILE A 78 -12.26 3.41 4.66
C ILE A 78 -11.81 3.00 6.06
N ASP A 79 -12.13 1.77 6.43
CA ASP A 79 -11.59 1.04 7.57
C ASP A 79 -10.91 -0.26 7.13
N GLU A 80 -10.53 -1.11 8.08
CA GLU A 80 -9.80 -2.37 7.85
C GLU A 80 -10.59 -3.40 7.00
N SER A 81 -11.90 -3.21 6.81
CA SER A 81 -12.77 -4.11 6.05
C SER A 81 -12.88 -3.75 4.56
N ALA A 82 -12.30 -2.62 4.15
CA ALA A 82 -12.42 -2.15 2.78
C ALA A 82 -11.69 -3.02 1.77
N ALA A 83 -12.28 -3.14 0.58
CA ALA A 83 -11.68 -3.79 -0.56
C ALA A 83 -11.03 -2.77 -1.50
N VAL A 84 -9.98 -3.21 -2.20
CA VAL A 84 -9.24 -2.41 -3.18
C VAL A 84 -8.96 -3.24 -4.43
N GLU A 85 -8.70 -2.56 -5.55
CA GLU A 85 -8.36 -3.18 -6.82
C GLU A 85 -6.99 -2.70 -7.30
N ILE A 86 -6.09 -3.65 -7.63
CA ILE A 86 -4.85 -3.33 -8.33
C ILE A 86 -5.20 -2.98 -9.78
N LEU A 87 -4.83 -1.77 -10.21
CA LEU A 87 -5.00 -1.32 -11.58
C LEU A 87 -3.80 -1.76 -12.40
N LYS A 88 -4.07 -2.40 -13.55
CA LYS A 88 -3.01 -2.65 -14.53
C LYS A 88 -2.64 -1.33 -15.20
N PRO A 89 -1.35 -1.07 -15.48
CA PRO A 89 -0.97 0.11 -16.24
C PRO A 89 -1.65 0.06 -17.61
N GLU A 90 -2.65 0.93 -17.80
CA GLU A 90 -3.20 1.17 -19.13
C GLU A 90 -2.20 2.04 -19.87
N VAL A 91 -1.68 1.52 -20.99
CA VAL A 91 -0.94 2.34 -21.94
C VAL A 91 -1.93 3.30 -22.59
N SER A 92 -2.17 4.43 -21.93
CA SER A 92 -2.90 5.54 -22.51
C SER A 92 -1.92 6.37 -23.34
N LYS A 93 -2.26 6.60 -24.61
CA LYS A 93 -1.59 7.61 -25.41
C LYS A 93 -1.95 8.96 -24.79
N CYS A 94 -0.99 9.62 -24.15
CA CYS A 94 -1.17 10.99 -23.72
C CYS A 94 -1.29 11.87 -24.98
N CYS A 95 -2.40 12.59 -25.14
CA CYS A 95 -2.67 13.42 -26.33
C CYS A 95 -1.80 14.69 -26.44
N TRP A 96 -0.67 14.75 -25.72
CA TRP A 96 0.20 15.93 -25.64
C TRP A 96 1.64 15.67 -26.13
N GLU A 97 1.85 14.60 -26.90
CA GLU A 97 3.02 14.42 -27.77
C GLU A 97 2.61 14.30 -29.24
#